data_AF-A0A497KFZ7-F1
#
_entry.id   AF-A0A497KFZ7-F1
#
_cell.length_a   1.000
_cell.length_b   1.000
_cell.length_c   1.000
_cell.angle_alpha   90.00
_cell.angle_beta   90.00
_cell.angle_gamma   90.00
#
_symmetry.space_group_name_H-M   'P 1'
#
loop_
_entity.id
_entity.type
_entity.pdbx_description
1 polymer ?
#
loop_
_entity_poly.entity_id
_entity_poly.type
_entity_poly.pdbx_seq_one_letter_code
_entity_poly.pdbx_strand_id
1 'polypeptide(L)'
;MKWKAHTRTAEKILEVFGALYFDKYEKDLINGIISPDNEDEKNHYNGREQTALDYLLRARKKRLEYDTGGCFFQMGVGFHYIQDMWTGLGPDYEEHRIYLDLINRCDILDIHESLERYYPVRRKRVIDQFRTLEKTLSKPLESEKEMKKLVLMRRPYESSAFLDLNLSFRVCFRIAEMVLKTMYNIGLQESLDLLQQEYVEKIKQREIEEIRAIESLETKIAELSMEDSAVGKINKWNMENKLEAAQKSYEARKHLEPITREYDSRVTELCKPQENWYNIDKPVLEIDKVLSPGIAPKEMATIEKEKVHLAPESKVVD
;
A
#
# COMPACT_ATOMS: atom_id res chain seq x y z
N MET A 1 4.92 34.56 -20.85
CA MET A 1 5.55 33.23 -20.71
C MET A 1 4.42 32.23 -20.56
N LYS A 2 4.31 31.21 -21.44
CA LYS A 2 3.24 30.19 -21.40
C LYS A 2 3.16 29.44 -20.05
N TRP A 3 4.25 29.47 -19.29
CA TRP A 3 4.54 28.61 -18.14
C TRP A 3 4.29 29.22 -16.77
N LYS A 4 4.07 30.54 -16.69
CA LYS A 4 4.19 31.28 -15.42
C LYS A 4 3.19 30.79 -14.37
N ALA A 5 1.97 30.45 -14.78
CA ALA A 5 0.98 29.87 -13.88
C ALA A 5 1.32 28.44 -13.45
N HIS A 6 1.91 27.64 -14.34
CA HIS A 6 2.31 26.27 -14.04
C HIS A 6 3.43 26.23 -12.99
N THR A 7 4.49 27.02 -13.16
CA THR A 7 5.62 27.03 -12.22
C THR A 7 5.25 27.62 -10.85
N ARG A 8 4.36 28.63 -10.80
CA ARG A 8 3.86 29.20 -9.53
C ARG A 8 3.10 28.19 -8.66
N THR A 9 2.39 27.26 -9.28
CA THR A 9 1.73 26.15 -8.55
C THR A 9 2.77 25.26 -7.88
N ALA A 10 3.89 24.95 -8.54
CA ALA A 10 4.97 24.16 -7.96
C ALA A 10 5.62 24.87 -6.77
N GLU A 11 5.97 26.14 -6.92
CA GLU A 11 6.53 26.97 -5.84
C GLU A 11 5.61 26.95 -4.61
N LYS A 12 4.30 27.16 -4.83
CA LYS A 12 3.31 27.17 -3.74
C LYS A 12 3.15 25.80 -3.07
N ILE A 13 3.18 24.71 -3.85
CA ILE A 13 3.14 23.35 -3.31
C ILE A 13 4.36 23.12 -2.40
N LEU A 14 5.56 23.44 -2.87
CA LEU A 14 6.79 23.24 -2.11
C LEU A 14 6.85 24.10 -0.85
N GLU A 15 6.35 25.33 -0.89
CA GLU A 15 6.24 26.20 0.29
C GLU A 15 5.45 25.52 1.42
N VAL A 16 4.33 24.84 1.09
CA VAL A 16 3.53 24.10 2.07
C VAL A 16 4.27 22.84 2.57
N PHE A 17 5.06 22.20 1.73
CA PHE A 17 5.87 21.03 2.10
C PHE A 17 7.26 21.38 2.64
N GLY A 18 7.60 22.65 2.83
CA GLY A 18 8.96 23.11 3.22
C GLY A 18 9.48 22.47 4.50
N ALA A 19 8.59 22.06 5.42
CA ALA A 19 8.93 21.29 6.63
C ALA A 19 9.61 19.93 6.35
N LEU A 20 9.53 19.41 5.12
CA LEU A 20 10.09 18.12 4.69
C LEU A 20 11.43 18.26 3.94
N TYR A 21 12.03 19.46 3.90
CA TYR A 21 13.29 19.74 3.20
C TYR A 21 13.29 19.37 1.70
N PHE A 22 12.13 19.51 1.05
CA PHE A 22 11.98 19.21 -0.38
C PHE A 22 12.41 20.35 -1.31
N ASP A 23 12.70 21.53 -0.79
CA ASP A 23 13.10 22.72 -1.56
C ASP A 23 14.27 22.44 -2.51
N LYS A 24 15.19 21.55 -2.13
CA LYS A 24 16.32 21.15 -2.98
C LYS A 24 15.90 20.46 -4.29
N TYR A 25 14.68 19.94 -4.39
CA TYR A 25 14.11 19.30 -5.59
C TYR A 25 13.18 20.22 -6.38
N GLU A 26 13.09 21.50 -6.02
CA GLU A 26 12.29 22.49 -6.74
C GLU A 26 12.61 22.51 -8.23
N LYS A 27 13.89 22.49 -8.57
CA LYS A 27 14.35 22.46 -9.95
C LYS A 27 13.85 21.23 -10.71
N ASP A 28 13.81 20.07 -10.08
CA ASP A 28 13.32 18.84 -10.71
C ASP A 28 11.82 18.93 -10.99
N LEU A 29 11.05 19.46 -10.02
CA LEU A 29 9.62 19.68 -10.18
C LEU A 29 9.31 20.67 -11.31
N ILE A 30 10.01 21.82 -11.32
CA ILE A 30 9.85 22.84 -12.36
C ILE A 30 10.24 22.29 -13.73
N ASN A 31 11.35 21.54 -13.83
CA ASN A 31 11.78 20.91 -15.07
C ASN A 31 10.74 19.93 -15.62
N GLY A 32 10.10 19.16 -14.73
CA GLY A 32 9.01 18.27 -15.10
C GLY A 32 7.78 19.03 -15.60
N ILE A 33 7.44 20.14 -14.94
CA ILE A 33 6.32 20.99 -15.36
C ILE A 33 6.54 21.57 -16.76
N ILE A 34 7.74 22.05 -17.06
CA ILE A 34 7.99 22.72 -18.34
C ILE A 34 8.29 21.75 -19.49
N SER A 35 8.53 20.46 -19.21
CA SER A 35 8.96 19.54 -20.26
C SER A 35 7.89 19.25 -21.33
N PRO A 36 6.59 19.09 -21.01
CA PRO A 36 5.58 18.66 -21.99
C PRO A 36 5.39 19.62 -23.17
N ASP A 37 5.35 20.92 -22.92
CA ASP A 37 5.21 21.95 -23.98
C ASP A 37 6.46 22.06 -24.87
N ASN A 38 7.57 21.36 -24.56
CA ASN A 38 8.69 21.19 -25.50
C ASN A 38 8.48 20.00 -26.46
N GLU A 39 7.40 19.24 -26.28
CA GLU A 39 6.98 18.12 -27.13
C GLU A 39 5.95 18.58 -28.20
N ASP A 40 5.38 17.65 -28.97
CA ASP A 40 4.35 17.95 -29.99
C ASP A 40 3.05 18.46 -29.31
N GLU A 41 2.56 19.64 -29.75
CA GLU A 41 1.36 20.32 -29.23
C GLU A 41 0.12 19.41 -29.18
N LYS A 42 0.04 18.36 -30.02
CA LYS A 42 -1.09 17.41 -30.02
C LYS A 42 -1.28 16.64 -28.72
N ASN A 43 -0.21 16.42 -27.95
CA ASN A 43 -0.25 15.66 -26.71
C ASN A 43 -0.91 16.44 -25.55
N HIS A 44 -1.08 17.76 -25.68
CA HIS A 44 -1.70 18.62 -24.67
C HIS A 44 -3.24 18.54 -24.63
N TYR A 45 -3.83 17.96 -25.67
CA TYR A 45 -5.28 17.96 -25.88
C TYR A 45 -5.88 16.57 -25.99
N ASN A 46 -5.11 15.57 -26.44
CA ASN A 46 -5.58 14.20 -26.64
C ASN A 46 -4.93 13.25 -25.62
N GLY A 47 -5.74 12.54 -24.82
CA GLY A 47 -5.26 11.51 -23.91
C GLY A 47 -4.52 12.01 -22.66
N ARG A 48 -4.50 13.33 -22.44
CA ARG A 48 -3.83 14.01 -21.32
C ARG A 48 -4.27 13.50 -19.94
N GLU A 49 -5.51 13.06 -19.80
CA GLU A 49 -6.03 12.42 -18.59
C GLU A 49 -5.21 11.19 -18.21
N GLN A 50 -5.01 10.28 -19.17
CA GLN A 50 -4.26 9.04 -18.94
C GLN A 50 -2.77 9.34 -18.80
N THR A 51 -2.24 10.26 -19.59
CA THR A 51 -0.85 10.71 -19.47
C THR A 51 -0.57 11.26 -18.08
N ALA A 52 -1.44 12.14 -17.54
CA ALA A 52 -1.31 12.65 -16.17
C ALA A 52 -1.26 11.51 -15.15
N LEU A 53 -2.19 10.55 -15.23
CA LEU A 53 -2.21 9.39 -14.32
C LEU A 53 -0.93 8.56 -14.38
N ASP A 54 -0.44 8.28 -15.59
CA ASP A 54 0.76 7.46 -15.78
C ASP A 54 1.99 8.14 -15.16
N TYR A 55 2.14 9.46 -15.33
CA TYR A 55 3.22 10.22 -14.73
C TYR A 55 3.14 10.26 -13.20
N LEU A 56 1.94 10.37 -12.62
CA LEU A 56 1.75 10.34 -11.17
C LEU A 56 2.07 8.96 -10.57
N LEU A 57 1.69 7.87 -11.26
CA LEU A 57 2.05 6.51 -10.85
C LEU A 57 3.56 6.27 -10.95
N ARG A 58 4.21 6.78 -12.01
CA ARG A 58 5.67 6.78 -12.12
C ARG A 58 6.33 7.59 -11.01
N ALA A 59 5.79 8.75 -10.65
CA ALA A 59 6.29 9.56 -9.55
C ALA A 59 6.25 8.78 -8.23
N ARG A 60 5.14 8.10 -7.91
CA ARG A 60 5.07 7.25 -6.72
C ARG A 60 6.08 6.11 -6.78
N LYS A 61 6.21 5.44 -7.92
CA LYS A 61 7.21 4.38 -8.11
C LYS A 61 8.64 4.90 -7.82
N LYS A 62 9.01 6.05 -8.39
CA LYS A 62 10.29 6.70 -8.13
C LYS A 62 10.49 7.05 -6.66
N ARG A 63 9.43 7.51 -5.99
CA ARG A 63 9.47 7.77 -4.55
C ARG A 63 9.85 6.51 -3.77
N LEU A 64 9.19 5.39 -4.05
CA LEU A 64 9.43 4.09 -3.39
C LEU A 64 10.84 3.54 -3.67
N GLU A 65 11.39 3.83 -4.86
CA GLU A 65 12.78 3.53 -5.26
C GLU A 65 13.83 4.48 -4.64
N TYR A 66 13.43 5.40 -3.75
CA TYR A 66 14.28 6.43 -3.15
C TYR A 66 14.86 7.45 -4.15
N ASP A 67 14.39 7.44 -5.41
CA ASP A 67 14.72 8.42 -6.45
C ASP A 67 13.82 9.66 -6.30
N THR A 68 14.19 10.52 -5.34
CA THR A 68 13.36 11.68 -5.00
C THR A 68 13.35 12.73 -6.12
N GLY A 69 14.49 12.99 -6.77
CA GLY A 69 14.55 13.90 -7.93
C GLY A 69 13.68 13.41 -9.09
N GLY A 70 13.78 12.11 -9.43
CA GLY A 70 12.90 11.48 -10.42
C GLY A 70 11.42 11.53 -10.03
N CYS A 71 11.09 11.36 -8.75
CA CYS A 71 9.72 11.54 -8.24
C CYS A 71 9.20 12.95 -8.53
N PHE A 72 9.95 14.00 -8.16
CA PHE A 72 9.53 15.39 -8.38
C PHE A 72 9.41 15.73 -9.87
N PHE A 73 10.34 15.27 -10.70
CA PHE A 73 10.25 15.46 -12.15
C PHE A 73 8.98 14.82 -12.74
N GLN A 74 8.72 13.54 -12.46
CA GLN A 74 7.53 12.85 -12.99
C GLN A 74 6.23 13.47 -12.44
N MET A 75 6.23 13.88 -11.18
CA MET A 75 5.09 14.59 -10.58
C MET A 75 4.83 15.92 -11.26
N GLY A 76 5.88 16.68 -11.58
CA GLY A 76 5.80 17.94 -12.32
C GLY A 76 5.15 17.78 -13.69
N VAL A 77 5.54 16.74 -14.43
CA VAL A 77 4.90 16.41 -15.71
C VAL A 77 3.40 16.11 -15.52
N GLY A 78 3.04 15.35 -14.48
CA GLY A 78 1.65 15.09 -14.14
C GLY A 78 0.86 16.38 -13.81
N PHE A 79 1.47 17.31 -13.07
CA PHE A 79 0.87 18.60 -12.73
C PHE A 79 0.65 19.49 -13.95
N HIS A 80 1.57 19.48 -14.91
CA HIS A 80 1.39 20.18 -16.18
C HIS A 80 0.06 19.78 -16.85
N TYR A 81 -0.13 18.47 -17.09
CA TYR A 81 -1.34 17.96 -17.74
C TYR A 81 -2.60 18.19 -16.91
N ILE A 82 -2.51 18.11 -15.57
CA ILE A 82 -3.63 18.50 -14.71
C ILE A 82 -3.98 19.95 -14.93
N GLN A 83 -3.02 20.86 -14.86
CA GLN A 83 -3.30 22.27 -15.07
C GLN A 83 -3.89 22.52 -16.46
N ASP A 84 -3.37 21.91 -17.52
CA ASP A 84 -3.94 21.99 -18.87
C ASP A 84 -5.41 21.51 -18.94
N MET A 85 -5.82 20.53 -18.12
CA MET A 85 -7.21 20.10 -18.03
C MET A 85 -8.14 21.14 -17.40
N TRP A 86 -7.63 21.96 -16.49
CA TRP A 86 -8.41 22.94 -15.73
C TRP A 86 -8.35 24.35 -16.32
N THR A 87 -7.18 24.77 -16.79
CA THR A 87 -6.89 26.11 -17.31
C THR A 87 -6.81 26.16 -18.84
N GLY A 88 -6.83 25.02 -19.52
CA GLY A 88 -6.79 24.97 -20.98
C GLY A 88 -8.14 25.27 -21.62
N LEU A 89 -8.30 26.47 -22.18
CA LEU A 89 -9.19 26.64 -23.33
C LEU A 89 -8.50 26.02 -24.55
N GLY A 90 -9.25 25.41 -25.47
CA GLY A 90 -8.67 24.92 -26.72
C GLY A 90 -8.01 26.07 -27.50
N PRO A 91 -6.93 25.82 -28.26
CA PRO A 91 -6.20 26.86 -28.97
C PRO A 91 -7.06 27.49 -30.07
N ASP A 92 -8.08 26.77 -30.54
CA ASP A 92 -9.05 27.22 -31.55
C ASP A 92 -10.09 28.22 -31.00
N TYR A 93 -10.11 28.48 -29.69
CA TYR A 93 -10.97 29.50 -29.10
C TYR A 93 -10.33 30.89 -29.25
N GLU A 94 -11.08 31.85 -29.80
CA GLU A 94 -10.61 33.23 -30.03
C GLU A 94 -10.07 33.90 -28.75
N GLU A 95 -10.65 33.57 -27.60
CA GLU A 95 -10.29 34.11 -26.29
C GLU A 95 -9.14 33.37 -25.60
N HIS A 96 -8.59 32.30 -26.20
CA HIS A 96 -7.57 31.43 -25.59
C HIS A 96 -6.40 32.20 -24.98
N ARG A 97 -5.80 33.13 -25.75
CA ARG A 97 -4.67 33.94 -25.27
C ARG A 97 -5.06 34.89 -24.13
N ILE A 98 -6.23 35.52 -24.23
CA ILE A 98 -6.73 36.46 -23.23
C ILE A 98 -6.96 35.72 -21.91
N TYR A 99 -7.55 34.55 -21.96
CA TYR A 99 -7.82 33.73 -20.79
C TYR A 99 -6.52 33.25 -20.10
N LEU A 100 -5.52 32.79 -20.87
CA LEU A 100 -4.21 32.45 -20.31
C LEU A 100 -3.51 33.65 -19.66
N ASP A 101 -3.64 34.84 -20.25
CA ASP A 101 -3.13 36.08 -19.65
C ASP A 101 -3.85 36.44 -18.35
N LEU A 102 -5.16 36.19 -18.24
CA LEU A 102 -5.92 36.35 -17.00
C LEU A 102 -5.44 35.38 -15.93
N ILE A 103 -5.27 34.10 -16.26
CA ILE A 103 -4.72 33.08 -15.36
C ILE A 103 -3.37 33.52 -14.78
N ASN A 104 -2.48 34.04 -15.63
CA ASN A 104 -1.15 34.50 -15.24
C ASN A 104 -1.17 35.70 -14.26
N ARG A 105 -2.27 36.44 -14.18
CA ARG A 105 -2.47 37.59 -13.27
C ARG A 105 -3.17 37.21 -11.97
N CYS A 106 -3.75 36.02 -11.88
CA CYS A 106 -4.43 35.57 -10.67
C CYS A 106 -3.44 35.17 -9.58
N ASP A 107 -3.85 35.32 -8.32
CA ASP A 107 -3.11 34.81 -7.16
C ASP A 107 -3.55 33.40 -6.80
N ILE A 108 -2.59 32.61 -6.28
CA ILE A 108 -2.85 31.31 -5.68
C ILE A 108 -3.04 31.54 -4.19
N LEU A 109 -4.24 31.26 -3.70
CA LEU A 109 -4.59 31.37 -2.29
C LEU A 109 -3.97 30.24 -1.48
N ASP A 110 -3.96 30.41 -0.16
CA ASP A 110 -3.62 29.31 0.75
C ASP A 110 -4.58 28.11 0.55
N ILE A 111 -4.06 26.90 0.78
CA ILE A 111 -4.81 25.66 0.62
C ILE A 111 -6.04 25.58 1.54
N HIS A 112 -6.01 26.26 2.68
CA HIS A 112 -7.09 26.28 3.67
C HIS A 112 -8.10 27.41 3.48
N GLU A 113 -7.84 28.39 2.61
CA GLU A 113 -8.78 29.47 2.35
C GLU A 113 -10.05 28.94 1.65
N SER A 114 -11.21 29.56 1.90
CA SER A 114 -12.43 29.17 1.17
C SER A 114 -12.51 29.89 -0.18
N LEU A 115 -12.97 29.16 -1.21
CA LEU A 115 -13.23 29.73 -2.53
C LEU A 115 -14.67 30.27 -2.68
N GLU A 116 -15.53 30.09 -1.68
CA GLU A 116 -16.98 30.36 -1.80
C GLU A 116 -17.30 31.80 -2.23
N ARG A 117 -16.52 32.78 -1.77
CA ARG A 117 -16.70 34.20 -2.14
C ARG A 117 -16.44 34.49 -3.62
N TYR A 118 -15.78 33.60 -4.34
CA TYR A 118 -15.39 33.76 -5.75
C TYR A 118 -16.33 33.02 -6.70
N TYR A 119 -17.32 32.27 -6.20
CA TYR A 119 -18.20 31.49 -7.06
C TYR A 119 -19.03 32.40 -7.98
N PRO A 120 -19.04 32.13 -9.31
CA PRO A 120 -19.44 33.13 -10.30
C PRO A 120 -20.97 33.27 -10.48
N VAL A 121 -21.81 32.49 -9.77
CA VAL A 121 -23.23 32.35 -10.15
C VAL A 121 -24.18 32.20 -8.96
N ARG A 122 -25.40 32.74 -9.09
CA ARG A 122 -26.55 32.48 -8.19
C ARG A 122 -27.27 31.14 -8.45
N ARG A 123 -26.89 30.39 -9.50
CA ARG A 123 -27.54 29.13 -9.87
C ARG A 123 -27.12 28.02 -8.90
N LYS A 124 -28.07 27.48 -8.15
CA LYS A 124 -27.84 26.41 -7.16
C LYS A 124 -27.02 25.24 -7.71
N ARG A 125 -27.33 24.75 -8.93
CA ARG A 125 -26.59 23.64 -9.57
C ARG A 125 -25.10 23.92 -9.81
N VAL A 126 -24.72 25.17 -10.10
CA VAL A 126 -23.31 25.53 -10.32
C VAL A 126 -22.60 25.65 -8.97
N ILE A 127 -23.22 26.31 -7.99
CA ILE A 127 -22.71 26.39 -6.62
C ILE A 127 -22.49 25.00 -6.02
N ASP A 128 -23.44 24.08 -6.21
CA ASP A 128 -23.34 22.72 -5.69
C ASP A 128 -22.14 21.96 -6.28
N GLN A 129 -21.78 22.18 -7.55
CA GLN A 129 -20.57 21.59 -8.15
C GLN A 129 -19.30 22.07 -7.45
N PHE A 130 -19.17 23.38 -7.25
CA PHE A 130 -18.02 23.95 -6.55
C PHE A 130 -17.94 23.47 -5.10
N ARG A 131 -19.07 23.44 -4.37
CA ARG A 131 -19.10 22.93 -2.98
C ARG A 131 -18.75 21.45 -2.88
N THR A 132 -19.23 20.62 -3.82
CA THR A 132 -18.85 19.20 -3.86
C THR A 132 -17.35 19.04 -4.12
N LEU A 133 -16.79 19.84 -5.03
CA LEU A 133 -15.37 19.83 -5.35
C LEU A 133 -14.52 20.30 -4.15
N GLU A 134 -14.87 21.42 -3.52
CA GLU A 134 -14.19 21.96 -2.34
C GLU A 134 -14.25 20.97 -1.17
N LYS A 135 -15.38 20.29 -0.96
CA LYS A 135 -15.50 19.20 0.03
C LYS A 135 -14.62 18.00 -0.29
N THR A 136 -14.42 17.69 -1.58
CA THR A 136 -13.52 16.61 -2.00
C THR A 136 -12.06 17.01 -1.76
N LEU A 137 -11.72 18.26 -2.08
CA LEU A 137 -10.40 18.84 -1.91
C LEU A 137 -10.06 19.27 -0.47
N SER A 138 -11.01 19.19 0.47
CA SER A 138 -10.75 19.54 1.88
C SER A 138 -10.12 18.40 2.68
N LYS A 139 -10.02 17.20 2.10
CA LYS A 139 -9.45 16.02 2.76
C LYS A 139 -8.28 15.45 1.95
N PRO A 140 -7.27 14.86 2.62
CA PRO A 140 -6.24 14.07 1.96
C PRO A 140 -6.85 12.90 1.18
N LEU A 141 -6.16 12.46 0.13
CA LEU A 141 -6.53 11.26 -0.63
C LEU A 141 -6.05 10.00 0.11
N GLU A 142 -6.91 8.99 0.17
CA GLU A 142 -6.63 7.74 0.89
C GLU A 142 -6.24 6.58 -0.05
N SER A 143 -6.60 6.65 -1.32
CA SER A 143 -6.39 5.55 -2.27
C SER A 143 -6.11 5.99 -3.72
N GLU A 144 -5.49 5.10 -4.49
CA GLU A 144 -5.26 5.29 -5.93
C GLU A 144 -6.54 5.56 -6.70
N LYS A 145 -7.64 4.92 -6.28
CA LYS A 145 -8.96 5.11 -6.89
C LYS A 145 -9.46 6.53 -6.70
N GLU A 146 -9.21 7.13 -5.54
CA GLU A 146 -9.57 8.52 -5.27
C GLU A 146 -8.70 9.49 -6.07
N MET A 147 -7.39 9.25 -6.15
CA MET A 147 -6.49 10.01 -7.02
C MET A 147 -6.96 9.96 -8.48
N LYS A 148 -7.24 8.76 -8.99
CA LYS A 148 -7.76 8.57 -10.35
C LYS A 148 -9.04 9.36 -10.57
N LYS A 149 -9.99 9.26 -9.63
CA LYS A 149 -11.25 10.01 -9.69
C LYS A 149 -11.03 11.52 -9.67
N LEU A 150 -10.08 12.01 -8.88
CA LEU A 150 -9.78 13.43 -8.76
C LEU A 150 -9.12 13.98 -10.04
N VAL A 151 -8.13 13.29 -10.58
CA VAL A 151 -7.43 13.68 -11.83
C VAL A 151 -8.40 13.72 -13.02
N LEU A 152 -9.31 12.75 -13.09
CA LEU A 152 -10.33 12.66 -14.15
C LEU A 152 -11.53 13.60 -13.94
N MET A 153 -11.53 14.40 -12.87
CA MET A 153 -12.65 15.26 -12.57
C MET A 153 -12.73 16.42 -13.57
N ARG A 154 -13.94 16.66 -14.09
CA ARG A 154 -14.18 17.76 -15.02
C ARG A 154 -14.28 19.08 -14.28
N ARG A 155 -13.74 20.13 -14.92
CA ARG A 155 -13.91 21.52 -14.51
C ARG A 155 -15.40 21.88 -14.35
N PRO A 156 -15.80 22.57 -13.28
CA PRO A 156 -17.15 23.10 -13.12
C PRO A 156 -17.57 24.01 -14.28
N TYR A 157 -18.87 24.06 -14.55
CA TYR A 157 -19.42 25.01 -15.51
C TYR A 157 -19.29 26.45 -15.02
N GLU A 158 -19.20 27.39 -15.98
CA GLU A 158 -19.20 28.83 -15.72
C GLU A 158 -18.04 29.29 -14.80
N SER A 159 -16.93 28.52 -14.74
CA SER A 159 -15.76 28.88 -13.93
C SER A 159 -15.01 30.11 -14.44
N SER A 160 -14.18 30.70 -13.58
CA SER A 160 -13.33 31.86 -13.88
C SER A 160 -11.86 31.48 -13.86
N ALA A 161 -11.01 32.28 -14.52
CA ALA A 161 -9.56 32.06 -14.50
C ALA A 161 -9.02 31.93 -13.06
N PHE A 162 -9.47 32.79 -12.15
CA PHE A 162 -9.07 32.73 -10.74
C PHE A 162 -9.44 31.40 -10.07
N LEU A 163 -10.67 30.93 -10.28
CA LEU A 163 -11.14 29.66 -9.72
C LEU A 163 -10.42 28.47 -10.35
N ASP A 164 -10.22 28.47 -11.66
CA ASP A 164 -9.57 27.37 -12.38
C ASP A 164 -8.11 27.21 -11.95
N LEU A 165 -7.38 28.32 -11.78
CA LEU A 165 -6.02 28.30 -11.22
C LEU A 165 -6.03 27.73 -9.79
N ASN A 166 -6.87 28.25 -8.90
CA ASN A 166 -6.87 27.82 -7.50
C ASN A 166 -7.35 26.37 -7.32
N LEU A 167 -8.33 25.92 -8.11
CA LEU A 167 -8.79 24.54 -8.08
C LEU A 167 -7.73 23.58 -8.63
N SER A 168 -7.06 23.94 -9.73
CA SER A 168 -5.96 23.13 -10.27
C SER A 168 -4.79 23.02 -9.28
N PHE A 169 -4.42 24.10 -8.60
CA PHE A 169 -3.44 24.09 -7.51
C PHE A 169 -3.85 23.12 -6.40
N ARG A 170 -5.10 23.18 -5.93
CA ARG A 170 -5.60 22.28 -4.87
C ARG A 170 -5.60 20.82 -5.29
N VAL A 171 -5.94 20.53 -6.54
CA VAL A 171 -5.86 19.17 -7.10
C VAL A 171 -4.40 18.69 -7.08
N CYS A 172 -3.48 19.49 -7.61
CA CYS A 172 -2.05 19.15 -7.62
C CYS A 172 -1.52 18.97 -6.19
N PHE A 173 -1.94 19.82 -5.26
CA PHE A 173 -1.57 19.72 -3.84
C PHE A 173 -2.02 18.40 -3.21
N ARG A 174 -3.29 18.00 -3.37
CA ARG A 174 -3.79 16.71 -2.84
C ARG A 174 -3.09 15.50 -3.45
N ILE A 175 -2.71 15.60 -4.70
CA ILE A 175 -1.92 14.57 -5.38
C ILE A 175 -0.48 14.55 -4.84
N ALA A 176 0.14 15.71 -4.62
CA ALA A 176 1.45 15.82 -4.00
C ALA A 176 1.45 15.16 -2.61
N GLU A 177 0.47 15.45 -1.76
CA GLU A 177 0.33 14.82 -0.43
C GLU A 177 0.31 13.29 -0.54
N MET A 178 -0.41 12.76 -1.53
CA MET A 178 -0.52 11.31 -1.72
C MET A 178 0.76 10.69 -2.29
N VAL A 179 1.36 11.31 -3.31
CA VAL A 179 2.60 10.82 -3.94
C VAL A 179 3.78 10.89 -2.99
N LEU A 180 3.84 11.94 -2.16
CA LEU A 180 4.91 12.19 -1.19
C LEU A 180 4.65 11.55 0.18
N LYS A 181 3.49 10.90 0.37
CA LYS A 181 3.15 10.16 1.59
C LYS A 181 4.29 9.23 2.01
N THR A 182 4.36 8.92 3.31
CA THR A 182 5.34 7.98 3.87
C THR A 182 5.45 6.72 3.01
N MET A 183 6.68 6.26 2.79
CA MET A 183 6.91 5.05 2.00
C MET A 183 6.56 3.78 2.77
N TYR A 184 6.46 3.85 4.09
CA TYR A 184 6.13 2.73 4.94
C TYR A 184 4.71 2.86 5.50
N ASN A 185 4.04 1.72 5.63
CA ASN A 185 2.75 1.58 6.28
C ASN A 185 2.92 0.77 7.57
N ILE A 186 2.96 1.47 8.71
CA ILE A 186 3.23 0.87 10.02
C ILE A 186 2.15 -0.18 10.38
N GLY A 187 0.87 0.14 10.18
CA GLY A 187 -0.22 -0.79 10.49
C GLY A 187 -0.20 -2.06 9.63
N LEU A 188 0.25 -1.96 8.37
CA LEU A 188 0.49 -3.14 7.54
C LEU A 188 1.65 -3.97 8.10
N GLN A 189 2.75 -3.34 8.50
CA GLN A 189 3.90 -4.04 9.07
C GLN A 189 3.53 -4.79 10.36
N GLU A 190 2.83 -4.13 11.28
CA GLU A 190 2.32 -4.75 12.50
C GLU A 190 1.41 -5.94 12.19
N SER A 191 0.55 -5.83 11.17
CA SER A 191 -0.33 -6.93 10.75
C SER A 191 0.45 -8.12 10.19
N LEU A 192 1.54 -7.87 9.43
CA LEU A 192 2.41 -8.92 8.89
C LEU A 192 3.22 -9.61 9.99
N ASP A 193 3.68 -8.86 10.99
CA ASP A 193 4.41 -9.40 12.14
C ASP A 193 3.50 -10.29 13.01
N LEU A 194 2.27 -9.84 13.28
CA LEU A 194 1.27 -10.65 14.00
C LEU A 194 0.93 -11.93 13.23
N LEU A 195 0.78 -11.83 11.89
CA LEU A 195 0.55 -13.00 11.04
C LEU A 195 1.74 -13.97 11.11
N GLN A 196 2.98 -13.47 11.08
CA GLN A 196 4.16 -14.31 11.23
C GLN A 196 4.15 -15.05 12.57
N GLN A 197 3.86 -14.36 13.67
CA GLN A 197 3.79 -14.97 15.00
C GLN A 197 2.72 -16.06 15.09
N GLU A 198 1.54 -15.84 14.52
CA GLU A 198 0.48 -16.86 14.44
C GLU A 198 0.99 -18.13 13.74
N TYR A 199 1.69 -17.98 12.62
CA TYR A 199 2.18 -19.11 11.83
C TYR A 199 3.40 -19.80 12.43
N VAL A 200 4.23 -19.08 13.20
CA VAL A 200 5.28 -19.67 14.04
C VAL A 200 4.65 -20.65 15.05
N GLU A 201 3.57 -20.27 15.71
CA GLU A 201 2.90 -21.15 16.67
C GLU A 201 2.21 -22.34 15.96
N LYS A 202 1.61 -22.14 14.78
CA LYS A 202 1.09 -23.25 13.96
C LYS A 202 2.18 -24.24 13.58
N ILE A 203 3.36 -23.78 13.19
CA ILE A 203 4.51 -24.66 12.88
C ILE A 203 4.90 -25.48 14.11
N LYS A 204 5.08 -24.83 15.27
CA LYS A 204 5.46 -25.53 16.51
C LYS A 204 4.44 -26.61 16.88
N GLN A 205 3.15 -26.27 16.82
CA GLN A 205 2.09 -27.21 17.13
C GLN A 205 2.08 -28.40 16.16
N ARG A 206 2.23 -28.12 14.85
CA ARG A 206 2.26 -29.16 13.83
C ARG A 206 3.48 -30.07 13.93
N GLU A 207 4.62 -29.51 14.33
CA GLU A 207 5.84 -30.27 14.60
C GLU A 207 5.61 -31.27 15.74
N ILE A 208 5.02 -30.82 16.86
CA ILE A 208 4.72 -31.67 18.03
C ILE A 208 3.75 -32.79 17.63
N GLU A 209 2.72 -32.49 16.84
CA GLU A 209 1.76 -33.48 16.37
C GLU A 209 2.40 -34.57 15.52
N GLU A 210 3.31 -34.20 14.61
CA GLU A 210 4.01 -35.14 13.75
C GLU A 210 4.98 -36.03 14.55
N ILE A 211 5.72 -35.45 15.50
CA ILE A 211 6.59 -36.21 16.43
C ILE A 211 5.75 -37.22 17.23
N ARG A 212 4.63 -36.80 17.82
CA ARG A 212 3.74 -37.69 18.58
C ARG A 212 3.15 -38.80 17.71
N ALA A 213 2.86 -38.51 16.43
CA ALA A 213 2.37 -39.53 15.50
C ALA A 213 3.44 -40.60 15.20
N ILE A 214 4.71 -40.19 15.04
CA ILE A 214 5.86 -41.09 14.88
C ILE A 214 6.06 -41.94 16.14
N GLU A 215 6.11 -41.33 17.33
CA GLU A 215 6.25 -42.03 18.62
C GLU A 215 5.11 -43.04 18.85
N SER A 216 3.88 -42.71 18.43
CA SER A 216 2.74 -43.63 18.51
C SER A 216 2.88 -44.84 17.58
N LEU A 217 3.46 -44.66 16.39
CA LEU A 217 3.75 -45.77 15.48
C LEU A 217 4.84 -46.68 16.07
N GLU A 218 5.90 -46.11 16.63
CA GLU A 218 6.97 -46.86 17.31
C GLU A 218 6.44 -47.69 18.48
N THR A 219 5.59 -47.09 19.31
CA THR A 219 4.96 -47.77 20.45
C THR A 219 4.10 -48.96 19.98
N LYS A 220 3.28 -48.78 18.94
CA LYS A 220 2.45 -49.86 18.37
C LYS A 220 3.28 -50.99 17.77
N ILE A 221 4.40 -50.68 17.14
CA ILE A 221 5.34 -51.69 16.60
C ILE A 221 5.96 -52.50 17.76
N ALA A 222 6.29 -51.86 18.88
CA ALA A 222 6.80 -52.53 20.07
C ALA A 222 5.77 -53.48 20.68
N GLU A 223 4.51 -53.03 20.84
CA GLU A 223 3.40 -53.87 21.33
C GLU A 223 3.17 -55.10 20.44
N LEU A 224 3.09 -54.91 19.12
CA LEU A 224 2.93 -56.00 18.15
C LEU A 224 4.13 -56.96 18.12
N SER A 225 5.31 -56.54 18.59
CA SER A 225 6.49 -57.41 18.70
C SER A 225 6.39 -58.38 19.87
N MET A 226 5.50 -58.12 20.85
CA MET A 226 5.24 -59.00 21.98
C MET A 226 4.14 -60.03 21.69
N GLU A 227 3.35 -59.86 20.62
CA GLU A 227 2.35 -60.82 20.16
C GLU A 227 2.96 -61.84 19.18
N ASP A 228 3.06 -63.11 19.57
CA ASP A 228 3.51 -64.19 18.68
C ASP A 228 2.34 -64.79 17.89
N SER A 229 1.69 -63.97 17.07
CA SER A 229 0.64 -64.39 16.15
C SER A 229 1.00 -64.07 14.69
N ALA A 230 0.56 -64.92 13.75
CA ALA A 230 0.80 -64.68 12.32
C ALA A 230 0.16 -63.37 11.83
N VAL A 231 -1.00 -63.01 12.39
CA VAL A 231 -1.69 -61.73 12.13
C VAL A 231 -0.89 -60.56 12.70
N GLY A 232 -0.33 -60.70 13.91
CA GLY A 232 0.54 -59.71 14.54
C GLY A 232 1.79 -59.41 13.69
N LYS A 233 2.42 -60.44 13.11
CA LYS A 233 3.57 -60.30 12.20
C LYS A 233 3.24 -59.49 10.94
N ILE A 234 2.07 -59.72 10.33
CA ILE A 234 1.62 -58.95 9.16
C ILE A 234 1.30 -57.50 9.55
N ASN A 235 0.60 -57.30 10.67
CA ASN A 235 0.26 -55.96 11.16
C ASN A 235 1.51 -55.14 11.52
N LYS A 236 2.52 -55.78 12.11
CA LYS A 236 3.81 -55.17 12.42
C LYS A 236 4.50 -54.67 11.16
N TRP A 237 4.65 -55.52 10.15
CA TRP A 237 5.28 -55.15 8.87
C TRP A 237 4.57 -53.96 8.21
N ASN A 238 3.22 -53.94 8.23
CA ASN A 238 2.44 -52.80 7.72
C ASN A 238 2.70 -51.50 8.50
N MET A 239 2.91 -51.57 9.82
CA MET A 239 3.21 -50.40 10.65
C MET A 239 4.66 -49.91 10.48
N GLU A 240 5.62 -50.82 10.31
CA GLU A 240 7.02 -50.48 10.01
C GLU A 240 7.12 -49.70 8.69
N ASN A 241 6.42 -50.15 7.64
CA ASN A 241 6.35 -49.41 6.37
C ASN A 241 5.74 -48.01 6.53
N LYS A 242 4.72 -47.87 7.39
CA LYS A 242 4.10 -46.57 7.70
C LYS A 242 5.06 -45.66 8.47
N LEU A 243 5.79 -46.20 9.43
CA LEU A 243 6.79 -45.46 10.20
C LEU A 243 7.92 -44.96 9.28
N GLU A 244 8.45 -45.82 8.41
CA GLU A 244 9.49 -45.43 7.45
C GLU A 244 9.00 -44.30 6.52
N ALA A 245 7.76 -44.39 6.03
CA ALA A 245 7.15 -43.33 5.22
C ALA A 245 6.98 -42.02 6.00
N ALA A 246 6.54 -42.09 7.27
CA ALA A 246 6.38 -40.94 8.15
C ALA A 246 7.72 -40.27 8.46
N GLN A 247 8.75 -41.06 8.80
CA GLN A 247 10.11 -40.56 9.06
C GLN A 247 10.70 -39.85 7.83
N LYS A 248 10.61 -40.45 6.64
CA LYS A 248 11.04 -39.80 5.39
C LYS A 248 10.27 -38.51 5.11
N SER A 249 8.97 -38.49 5.41
CA SER A 249 8.11 -37.31 5.25
C SER A 249 8.50 -36.19 6.22
N TYR A 250 8.81 -36.55 7.46
CA TYR A 250 9.25 -35.64 8.53
C TYR A 250 10.63 -35.05 8.25
N GLU A 251 11.60 -35.87 7.83
CA GLU A 251 12.93 -35.41 7.41
C GLU A 251 12.85 -34.42 6.24
N ALA A 252 11.91 -34.65 5.32
CA ALA A 252 11.60 -33.75 4.22
C ALA A 252 10.70 -32.56 4.62
N ARG A 253 10.27 -32.48 5.88
CA ARG A 253 9.37 -31.45 6.45
C ARG A 253 8.05 -31.27 5.70
N LYS A 254 7.54 -32.34 5.08
CA LYS A 254 6.33 -32.28 4.26
C LYS A 254 5.09 -31.90 5.06
N HIS A 255 5.06 -32.21 6.35
CA HIS A 255 3.95 -31.86 7.26
C HIS A 255 3.81 -30.35 7.49
N LEU A 256 4.86 -29.56 7.20
CA LEU A 256 4.86 -28.10 7.34
C LEU A 256 4.55 -27.37 6.02
N GLU A 257 4.69 -28.03 4.87
CA GLU A 257 4.42 -27.42 3.55
C GLU A 257 3.03 -26.77 3.41
N PRO A 258 1.94 -27.35 3.94
CA PRO A 258 0.62 -26.71 3.86
C PRO A 258 0.58 -25.38 4.62
N ILE A 259 1.22 -25.32 5.79
CA ILE A 259 1.25 -24.14 6.66
C ILE A 259 2.07 -23.03 6.00
N THR A 260 3.22 -23.36 5.41
CA THR A 260 4.05 -22.36 4.72
C THR A 260 3.38 -21.82 3.46
N ARG A 261 2.73 -22.68 2.66
CA ARG A 261 1.95 -22.23 1.50
C ARG A 261 0.79 -21.32 1.89
N GLU A 262 0.09 -21.64 2.98
CA GLU A 262 -0.99 -20.80 3.49
C GLU A 262 -0.45 -19.45 3.96
N TYR A 263 0.68 -19.43 4.68
CA TYR A 263 1.36 -18.20 5.09
C TYR A 263 1.69 -17.30 3.91
N ASP A 264 2.38 -17.83 2.89
CA ASP A 264 2.80 -17.08 1.70
C ASP A 264 1.59 -16.50 0.95
N SER A 265 0.49 -17.27 0.89
CA SER A 265 -0.77 -16.83 0.30
C SER A 265 -1.36 -15.64 1.06
N ARG A 266 -1.40 -15.71 2.41
CA ARG A 266 -1.94 -14.65 3.27
C ARG A 266 -1.06 -13.40 3.25
N VAL A 267 0.26 -13.54 3.28
CA VAL A 267 1.19 -12.42 3.08
C VAL A 267 0.95 -11.75 1.74
N THR A 268 0.78 -12.53 0.66
CA THR A 268 0.49 -11.98 -0.67
C THR A 268 -0.84 -11.23 -0.71
N GLU A 269 -1.90 -11.77 -0.08
CA GLU A 269 -3.22 -11.14 -0.01
C GLU A 269 -3.17 -9.77 0.68
N LEU A 270 -2.43 -9.67 1.80
CA LEU A 270 -2.26 -8.41 2.54
C LEU A 270 -1.37 -7.40 1.80
N CYS A 271 -0.29 -7.87 1.19
CA CYS A 271 0.71 -7.00 0.55
C CYS A 271 0.23 -6.45 -0.80
N LYS A 272 -0.36 -7.28 -1.67
CA LYS A 272 -0.63 -6.96 -3.08
C LYS A 272 -1.40 -5.65 -3.31
N PRO A 273 -2.43 -5.30 -2.52
CA PRO A 273 -3.13 -4.02 -2.68
C PRO A 273 -2.27 -2.79 -2.35
N GLN A 274 -1.16 -2.98 -1.63
CA GLN A 274 -0.33 -1.95 -1.02
C GLN A 274 1.02 -1.77 -1.74
N GLU A 275 1.47 -2.74 -2.53
CA GLU A 275 2.82 -2.78 -3.15
C GLU A 275 3.15 -1.56 -4.04
N ASN A 276 2.16 -0.99 -4.73
CA ASN A 276 2.38 0.20 -5.56
C ASN A 276 2.48 1.50 -4.75
N TRP A 277 2.15 1.43 -3.46
CA TRP A 277 2.05 2.59 -2.59
C TRP A 277 2.96 2.50 -1.39
N TYR A 278 3.52 1.36 -1.02
CA TYR A 278 4.41 1.27 0.14
C TYR A 278 5.57 0.32 -0.12
N ASN A 279 6.71 0.61 0.50
CA ASN A 279 7.78 -0.35 0.74
C ASN A 279 7.30 -1.28 1.86
N ILE A 280 7.30 -2.58 1.55
CA ILE A 280 6.76 -3.60 2.44
C ILE A 280 7.87 -4.59 2.74
N ASP A 281 8.23 -4.69 4.02
CA ASP A 281 9.20 -5.66 4.49
C ASP A 281 8.45 -6.95 4.81
N LYS A 282 8.36 -7.84 3.82
CA LYS A 282 7.66 -9.13 3.95
C LYS A 282 8.40 -10.02 4.94
N PRO A 283 7.84 -10.35 6.11
CA PRO A 283 8.51 -11.25 7.04
C PRO A 283 8.66 -12.64 6.41
N VAL A 284 9.81 -13.26 6.62
CA VAL A 284 10.11 -14.60 6.12
C VAL A 284 9.82 -15.60 7.25
N LEU A 285 9.08 -16.66 6.94
CA LEU A 285 8.84 -17.75 7.88
C LEU A 285 10.00 -18.76 7.83
N GLU A 286 11.07 -18.46 8.57
CA GLU A 286 12.27 -19.29 8.60
C GLU A 286 12.08 -20.54 9.47
N ILE A 287 11.65 -21.64 8.87
CA ILE A 287 11.38 -22.91 9.55
C ILE A 287 12.57 -23.35 10.42
N ASP A 288 13.81 -23.23 9.91
CA ASP A 288 15.01 -23.60 10.65
C ASP A 288 15.18 -22.79 11.94
N LYS A 289 14.84 -21.50 11.94
CA LYS A 289 14.90 -20.67 13.14
C LYS A 289 13.77 -21.01 14.11
N VAL A 290 12.58 -21.32 13.60
CA VAL A 290 11.43 -21.71 14.42
C VAL A 290 11.69 -23.04 15.15
N LEU A 291 12.33 -23.98 14.47
CA LEU A 291 12.60 -25.34 14.95
C LEU A 291 14.02 -25.54 15.49
N SER A 292 14.86 -24.49 15.49
CA SER A 292 16.21 -24.55 16.03
C SER A 292 16.17 -25.08 17.48
N PRO A 293 17.17 -25.88 17.90
CA PRO A 293 17.18 -26.58 19.17
C PRO A 293 17.40 -25.60 20.34
N GLY A 294 16.37 -24.83 20.66
CA GLY A 294 16.25 -23.99 21.84
C GLY A 294 15.14 -24.42 22.77
N ILE A 295 14.32 -25.40 22.37
CA ILE A 295 13.32 -26.03 23.24
C ILE A 295 13.38 -27.52 22.95
N ALA A 296 14.21 -28.22 23.72
CA ALA A 296 14.16 -29.67 23.73
C ALA A 296 12.72 -30.11 24.09
N PRO A 297 12.21 -31.25 23.56
CA PRO A 297 10.90 -31.81 23.93
C PRO A 297 10.70 -31.97 25.45
N LYS A 298 11.79 -31.92 26.23
CA LYS A 298 11.78 -31.97 27.70
C LYS A 298 11.26 -30.70 28.39
N GLU A 299 11.31 -29.53 27.76
CA GLU A 299 10.84 -28.27 28.37
C GLU A 299 9.35 -27.98 28.12
N MET A 300 8.78 -28.45 27.01
CA MET A 300 7.33 -28.31 26.76
C MET A 300 6.48 -29.20 27.68
N ALA A 301 6.99 -30.38 28.06
CA ALA A 301 6.35 -31.25 29.05
C ALA A 301 6.36 -30.66 30.47
N THR A 302 7.20 -29.65 30.75
CA THR A 302 7.26 -28.96 32.05
C THR A 302 6.23 -27.83 32.13
N ILE A 303 5.97 -27.13 31.01
CA ILE A 303 5.01 -26.01 30.95
C ILE A 303 3.55 -26.49 31.07
N GLU A 304 3.20 -27.67 30.51
CA GLU A 304 1.87 -28.27 30.73
C GLU A 304 1.66 -28.74 32.18
N LYS A 305 2.72 -29.17 32.89
CA LYS A 305 2.62 -29.55 34.31
C LYS A 305 2.46 -28.34 35.24
N GLU A 306 3.10 -27.21 34.94
CA GLU A 306 2.96 -26.00 35.74
C GLU A 306 1.59 -25.32 35.59
N LYS A 307 0.95 -25.40 34.41
CA LYS A 307 -0.44 -24.90 34.23
C LYS A 307 -1.49 -25.72 35.00
N VAL A 308 -1.25 -27.02 35.21
CA VAL A 308 -2.17 -27.90 35.98
C VAL A 308 -2.02 -27.69 37.49
N HIS A 309 -0.90 -27.14 37.98
CA HIS A 309 -0.67 -26.85 39.41
C HIS A 309 -1.07 -25.44 39.86
N LEU A 310 -1.51 -24.57 38.95
CA LEU A 310 -1.92 -23.20 39.27
C LEU A 310 -3.44 -22.95 39.23
N ALA A 311 -4.26 -23.99 39.01
CA ALA A 311 -5.70 -23.87 39.20
C ALA A 311 -6.04 -23.95 40.71
N PRO A 312 -6.55 -22.89 41.35
CA PRO A 312 -6.89 -22.93 42.76
C PRO A 312 -8.17 -23.77 42.94
N GLU A 313 -8.10 -24.76 43.84
CA GLU A 313 -9.27 -25.49 44.32
C GLU A 313 -10.29 -24.49 44.88
N SER A 314 -11.41 -24.30 44.16
CA SER A 314 -12.57 -23.62 44.68
C SER A 314 -13.20 -24.47 45.78
N LYS A 315 -12.88 -24.18 47.03
CA LYS A 315 -13.63 -24.69 48.18
C LYS A 315 -15.04 -24.11 48.13
N VAL A 316 -15.99 -25.00 47.85
CA VAL A 316 -17.40 -24.83 48.21
C VAL A 316 -17.47 -24.84 49.73
N VAL A 317 -18.03 -23.79 50.31
CA VAL A 317 -18.46 -23.75 51.71
C VAL A 317 -19.96 -23.44 51.67
N ASP A 318 -20.72 -24.32 52.32
CA ASP A 318 -22.17 -24.25 52.53
C ASP A 318 -22.64 -22.95 53.19
#